data_AF-X1SU82-F1
#
_entry.id   AF-X1SU82-F1
#
_cell.length_a   1.000
_cell.length_b   1.000
_cell.length_c   1.000
_cell.angle_alpha   90.00
_cell.angle_beta   90.00
_cell.angle_gamma   90.00
#
_symmetry.space_group_name_H-M   'P 1'
#
loop_
_entity.id
_entity.type
_entity.pdbx_description
1 polymer ?
#
loop_
_entity_poly.entity_id
_entity_poly.type
_entity_poly.pdbx_seq_one_letter_code
_entity_poly.pdbx_strand_id
1 'polypeptide(L)'
;MLDNLSINYPKVVEELVPKVIPLGTVQKVLQKLLRERISIRDFLTILEVMADYAPMTKNVDILTGRVRESLSRTITKQYQDDDGNITVGMLSPEVEDKINNAIQHTEYESYVSADPNFVQEIVVSVQKFVNTCTPKGLQPIILDLYQRLLHT
;
A
#
# COMPACT_ATOMS: atom_id res chain seq x y z
N MET A 1 1.78 19.69 -8.70
CA MET A 1 1.95 18.36 -9.36
C MET A 1 0.84 18.11 -10.37
N LEU A 2 -0.43 18.28 -9.99
CA LEU A 2 -1.55 18.27 -10.94
C LEU A 2 -1.38 19.29 -12.07
N ASP A 3 -0.89 20.49 -11.76
CA ASP A 3 -0.64 21.51 -12.80
C ASP A 3 0.44 21.07 -13.79
N ASN A 4 1.52 20.46 -13.30
CA ASN A 4 2.58 19.90 -14.16
C ASN A 4 2.08 18.74 -15.03
N LEU A 5 1.20 17.89 -14.49
CA LEU A 5 0.59 16.84 -15.30
C LEU A 5 -0.40 17.43 -16.32
N SER A 6 -1.11 18.49 -15.97
CA SER A 6 -2.03 19.19 -16.88
C SER A 6 -1.30 19.84 -18.05
N ILE A 7 -0.04 20.23 -17.88
CA ILE A 7 0.81 20.72 -18.99
C ILE A 7 1.08 19.60 -20.01
N ASN A 8 1.35 18.38 -19.54
CA ASN A 8 1.76 17.26 -20.41
C ASN A 8 0.56 16.41 -20.88
N TYR A 9 -0.49 16.33 -20.07
CA TYR A 9 -1.68 15.49 -20.24
C TYR A 9 -2.96 16.22 -19.78
N PRO A 10 -3.30 17.38 -20.39
CA PRO A 10 -4.42 18.22 -19.94
C PRO A 10 -5.75 17.47 -19.95
N LYS A 11 -6.00 16.66 -20.99
CA LYS A 11 -7.24 15.89 -21.13
C LYS A 11 -7.44 14.89 -20.00
N VAL A 12 -6.39 14.20 -19.57
CA VAL A 12 -6.47 13.22 -18.48
C VAL A 12 -6.88 13.91 -17.18
N VAL A 13 -6.28 15.06 -16.88
CA VAL A 13 -6.62 15.80 -15.66
C VAL A 13 -8.04 16.35 -15.74
N GLU A 14 -8.43 16.97 -16.85
CA GLU A 14 -9.77 17.55 -17.04
C GLU A 14 -10.91 16.52 -17.09
N GLU A 15 -10.64 15.32 -17.58
CA GLU A 15 -11.64 14.24 -17.66
C GLU A 15 -11.75 13.46 -16.35
N LEU A 16 -10.66 13.30 -15.60
CA LEU A 16 -10.66 12.50 -14.39
C LEU A 16 -10.90 13.32 -13.12
N VAL A 17 -10.35 14.52 -13.01
CA VAL A 17 -10.39 15.35 -11.79
C VAL A 17 -11.08 16.69 -12.07
N PRO A 18 -12.20 17.02 -11.40
CA PRO A 18 -12.87 16.29 -10.32
C PRO A 18 -13.97 15.31 -10.79
N LYS A 19 -14.16 15.12 -12.11
CA LYS A 19 -15.37 14.46 -12.66
C LYS A 19 -15.53 13.00 -12.24
N VAL A 20 -14.45 12.22 -12.28
CA VAL A 20 -14.43 10.80 -11.89
C VAL A 20 -13.94 10.66 -10.45
N ILE A 21 -12.89 11.40 -10.10
CA ILE A 21 -12.25 11.33 -8.79
C ILE A 21 -12.22 12.74 -8.16
N PRO A 22 -12.78 12.90 -6.94
CA PRO A 22 -12.63 14.15 -6.20
C PRO A 22 -11.16 14.48 -5.91
N LEU A 23 -10.78 15.75 -6.04
CA LEU A 23 -9.42 16.21 -5.77
C LEU A 23 -8.93 15.82 -4.36
N GLY A 24 -9.80 15.88 -3.35
CA GLY A 24 -9.48 15.47 -1.99
C GLY A 24 -9.13 13.98 -1.87
N THR A 25 -9.72 13.11 -2.69
CA THR A 25 -9.39 11.68 -2.74
C THR A 25 -8.00 11.47 -3.32
N VAL A 26 -7.67 12.17 -4.42
CA VAL A 26 -6.31 12.17 -5.01
C VAL A 26 -5.28 12.60 -3.97
N GLN A 27 -5.53 13.69 -3.25
CA GLN A 27 -4.63 14.17 -2.21
C GLN A 27 -4.40 13.13 -1.10
N LYS A 28 -5.47 12.48 -0.61
CA LYS A 28 -5.36 11.46 0.44
C LYS A 28 -4.59 10.22 -0.01
N VAL A 29 -4.81 9.75 -1.24
CA VAL A 29 -4.05 8.62 -1.82
C VAL A 29 -2.57 8.97 -1.93
N LEU A 30 -2.23 10.14 -2.49
CA LEU A 30 -0.84 10.59 -2.59
C LEU A 30 -0.15 10.70 -1.22
N GLN A 31 -0.87 11.21 -0.20
CA GLN A 31 -0.36 11.28 1.17
C GLN A 31 -0.05 9.90 1.75
N LYS A 32 -0.90 8.89 1.50
CA LYS A 32 -0.68 7.52 1.94
C LYS A 32 0.54 6.88 1.27
N LEU A 33 0.64 7.01 -0.06
CA LEU A 33 1.81 6.51 -0.81
C LEU A 33 3.12 7.11 -0.28
N LEU A 34 3.14 8.43 -0.03
CA LEU A 34 4.31 9.11 0.52
C LEU A 34 4.65 8.66 1.95
N ARG A 35 3.65 8.43 2.81
CA ARG A 35 3.86 7.88 4.16
C ARG A 35 4.49 6.49 4.12
N GLU A 36 4.17 5.71 3.10
CA GLU A 36 4.72 4.38 2.85
C GLU A 36 6.01 4.41 2.02
N ARG A 37 6.58 5.61 1.78
CA ARG A 37 7.81 5.86 1.01
C ARG A 37 7.75 5.35 -0.43
N ILE A 38 6.57 5.39 -1.05
CA ILE A 38 6.36 5.04 -2.45
C ILE A 38 6.49 6.30 -3.31
N SER A 39 7.27 6.19 -4.38
CA SER A 39 7.47 7.26 -5.35
C SER A 39 6.18 7.58 -6.11
N ILE A 40 5.72 8.83 -6.02
CA ILE A 40 4.57 9.37 -6.76
C ILE A 40 4.96 10.05 -8.08
N ARG A 41 6.16 9.78 -8.60
CA ARG A 41 6.66 10.35 -9.86
C ARG A 41 5.86 9.89 -11.07
N ASP A 42 5.41 8.64 -11.05
CA ASP A 42 4.52 8.08 -12.09
C ASP A 42 3.07 8.47 -11.81
N PHE A 43 2.81 9.78 -11.84
CA PHE A 43 1.52 10.33 -11.45
C PHE A 43 0.41 10.01 -12.47
N LEU A 44 0.78 9.73 -13.73
CA LEU A 44 -0.15 9.29 -14.76
C LEU A 44 -0.76 7.94 -14.41
N THR A 45 0.06 6.91 -14.15
CA THR A 45 -0.42 5.58 -13.76
C THR A 45 -1.23 5.63 -12.46
N ILE A 46 -0.86 6.50 -11.51
CA ILE A 46 -1.66 6.70 -10.29
C ILE A 46 -3.08 7.15 -10.64
N LEU A 47 -3.24 8.15 -11.50
CA LEU A 47 -4.56 8.68 -11.86
C LEU A 47 -5.38 7.69 -12.69
N GLU A 48 -4.77 7.00 -13.66
CA GLU A 48 -5.44 5.99 -14.49
C GLU A 48 -6.03 4.88 -13.61
N VAL A 49 -5.21 4.32 -12.71
CA VAL A 49 -5.66 3.26 -11.80
C VAL A 49 -6.74 3.77 -10.84
N MET A 50 -6.59 4.98 -10.30
CA MET A 50 -7.66 5.54 -9.48
C MET A 50 -8.97 5.71 -10.26
N ALA A 51 -8.91 6.04 -11.55
CA ALA A 51 -10.09 6.24 -12.39
C ALA A 51 -10.78 4.92 -12.72
N ASP A 52 -10.03 3.86 -13.00
CA ASP A 52 -10.56 2.53 -13.28
C ASP A 52 -11.35 1.96 -12.08
N TYR A 53 -10.87 2.22 -10.85
CA TYR A 53 -11.49 1.69 -9.63
C TYR A 53 -12.46 2.66 -8.92
N ALA A 54 -12.46 3.95 -9.26
CA ALA A 54 -13.37 4.94 -8.67
C ALA A 54 -14.88 4.61 -8.81
N PRO A 55 -15.35 3.99 -9.92
CA PRO A 55 -16.74 3.53 -10.02
C PRO A 55 -17.09 2.40 -9.04
N MET A 56 -16.10 1.59 -8.64
CA MET A 56 -16.29 0.43 -7.77
C MET A 56 -16.22 0.81 -6.29
N THR A 57 -15.38 1.80 -5.93
CA THR A 57 -15.18 2.19 -4.54
C THR A 57 -14.70 3.63 -4.39
N LYS A 58 -15.17 4.28 -3.32
CA LYS A 58 -14.66 5.58 -2.85
C LYS A 58 -13.72 5.43 -1.66
N ASN A 59 -13.48 4.20 -1.20
CA ASN A 59 -12.61 3.95 -0.07
C ASN A 59 -11.15 4.19 -0.46
N VAL A 60 -10.52 5.16 0.21
CA VAL A 60 -9.15 5.60 -0.04
C VAL A 60 -8.14 4.47 0.18
N ASP A 61 -8.37 3.59 1.15
CA ASP A 61 -7.47 2.46 1.46
C ASP A 61 -7.45 1.47 0.32
N ILE A 62 -8.62 1.13 -0.22
CA ILE A 62 -8.75 0.21 -1.36
C ILE A 62 -8.11 0.83 -2.61
N LEU A 63 -8.39 2.11 -2.90
CA LEU A 63 -7.77 2.81 -4.04
C LEU A 63 -6.24 2.86 -3.89
N THR A 64 -5.73 3.14 -2.70
CA THR A 64 -4.29 3.13 -2.42
C THR A 64 -3.69 1.75 -2.66
N GLY A 65 -4.37 0.68 -2.21
CA GLY A 65 -3.95 -0.70 -2.47
C GLY A 65 -3.82 -1.03 -3.96
N ARG A 66 -4.80 -0.61 -4.78
CA ARG A 66 -4.75 -0.80 -6.24
C ARG A 66 -3.63 -0.01 -6.92
N VAL A 67 -3.39 1.22 -6.47
CA VAL A 67 -2.25 2.01 -6.95
C VAL A 67 -0.92 1.37 -6.54
N ARG A 68 -0.81 0.78 -5.35
CA ARG A 68 0.39 0.02 -4.94
C ARG A 68 0.64 -1.19 -5.84
N GLU A 69 -0.42 -1.91 -6.18
CA GLU A 69 -0.36 -3.07 -7.07
C GLU A 69 0.17 -2.69 -8.46
N SER A 70 -0.33 -1.61 -9.06
CA SER A 70 0.16 -1.11 -10.35
C SER A 70 1.62 -0.61 -10.28
N LEU A 71 2.04 -0.07 -9.14
CA LEU A 71 3.41 0.37 -8.88
C LEU A 71 4.35 -0.74 -8.40
N SER A 72 3.91 -2.01 -8.39
CA SER A 72 4.67 -3.16 -7.88
C SER A 72 6.12 -3.20 -8.37
N ARG A 73 6.36 -3.04 -9.68
CA ARG A 73 7.73 -3.01 -10.24
C ARG A 73 8.61 -1.92 -9.64
N THR A 74 8.06 -0.72 -9.43
CA THR A 74 8.77 0.41 -8.82
C THR A 74 9.07 0.14 -7.35
N ILE A 75 8.10 -0.42 -6.62
CA ILE A 75 8.23 -0.78 -5.21
C ILE A 75 9.28 -1.88 -5.04
N THR A 76 9.19 -2.98 -5.80
CA THR A 76 10.15 -4.08 -5.79
C THR A 76 11.57 -3.59 -6.04
N LYS A 77 11.76 -2.75 -7.08
CA LYS A 77 13.10 -2.22 -7.43
C LYS A 77 13.72 -1.38 -6.33
N GLN A 78 12.93 -0.68 -5.51
CA GLN A 78 13.43 0.11 -4.38
C GLN A 78 14.04 -0.76 -3.27
N TYR A 79 13.69 -2.04 -3.23
CA TYR A 79 14.05 -2.97 -2.16
C TYR A 79 14.98 -4.11 -2.61
N GLN A 80 15.43 -4.08 -3.88
CA GLN A 80 16.39 -5.03 -4.41
C GLN A 80 17.81 -4.73 -3.92
N ASP A 81 18.59 -5.78 -3.66
CA ASP A 81 20.04 -5.69 -3.53
C ASP A 81 20.74 -5.57 -4.89
N ASP A 82 22.07 -5.46 -4.87
CA ASP A 82 22.89 -5.32 -6.08
C ASP A 82 22.78 -6.54 -7.02
N ASP A 83 22.40 -7.71 -6.49
CA ASP A 83 22.16 -8.95 -7.24
C ASP A 83 20.71 -9.08 -7.75
N GLY A 84 19.85 -8.11 -7.43
CA GLY A 84 18.44 -8.08 -7.82
C GLY A 84 17.51 -8.92 -6.93
N ASN A 85 17.99 -9.44 -5.82
CA ASN A 85 17.21 -10.22 -4.86
C ASN A 85 16.56 -9.32 -3.82
N ILE A 86 15.48 -9.82 -3.20
CA ILE A 86 14.83 -9.17 -2.06
C ILE A 86 14.80 -10.16 -0.91
N THR A 87 15.43 -9.79 0.21
CA THR A 87 15.32 -10.56 1.45
C THR A 87 14.08 -10.12 2.21
N VAL A 88 13.15 -11.04 2.44
CA VAL A 88 11.90 -10.77 3.15
C VAL A 88 11.71 -11.73 4.32
N GLY A 89 11.11 -11.24 5.39
CA GLY A 89 10.50 -12.06 6.43
C GLY A 89 9.05 -12.31 6.05
N MET A 90 8.62 -13.57 6.12
CA MET A 90 7.23 -13.94 5.81
C MET A 90 6.43 -14.11 7.10
N LEU A 91 5.21 -13.58 7.14
CA LEU A 91 4.28 -13.90 8.21
C LEU A 91 3.82 -15.35 8.08
N SER A 92 3.67 -16.05 9.21
CA SER A 92 3.08 -17.39 9.17
C SER A 92 1.57 -17.30 8.90
N PRO A 93 0.98 -18.28 8.21
CA PRO A 93 -0.47 -18.28 7.94
C PRO A 93 -1.33 -18.11 9.20
N GLU A 94 -0.90 -18.69 10.32
CA GLU A 94 -1.59 -18.55 11.61
C GLU A 94 -1.63 -17.11 12.14
N VAL A 95 -0.55 -16.34 11.92
CA VAL A 95 -0.47 -14.93 12.32
C VAL A 95 -1.34 -14.08 11.40
N GLU A 96 -1.32 -14.35 10.09
CA GLU A 96 -2.18 -13.66 9.13
C GLU A 96 -3.66 -13.89 9.44
N ASP A 97 -4.08 -15.13 9.71
CA ASP A 97 -5.46 -15.45 10.06
C ASP A 97 -5.90 -14.75 11.35
N LYS A 98 -5.03 -14.66 12.36
CA LYS A 98 -5.31 -13.90 13.60
C LYS A 98 -5.44 -12.39 13.34
N ILE A 99 -4.57 -11.81 12.50
CA ILE A 99 -4.67 -10.40 12.10
C ILE A 99 -5.98 -10.16 11.36
N ASN A 100 -6.34 -11.00 10.40
CA ASN A 100 -7.58 -10.88 9.63
C ASN A 100 -8.81 -10.93 10.53
N ASN A 101 -8.86 -11.85 11.49
CA ASN A 101 -9.96 -11.94 12.45
C ASN A 101 -10.04 -10.74 13.40
N ALA A 102 -8.93 -10.03 13.61
CA ALA A 102 -8.88 -8.82 14.42
C ALA A 102 -9.31 -7.55 13.65
N ILE A 103 -9.33 -7.59 12.31
CA ILE A 103 -9.77 -6.47 11.48
C ILE A 103 -11.30 -6.42 11.47
N GLN A 104 -11.86 -5.27 11.85
CA GLN A 104 -13.28 -4.97 11.68
C GLN A 104 -13.44 -3.95 10.57
N HIS A 105 -14.21 -4.32 9.54
CA HIS A 105 -14.53 -3.44 8.42
C HIS A 105 -15.85 -2.71 8.68
N THR A 106 -15.81 -1.37 8.64
CA THR A 106 -17.00 -0.52 8.53
C THR A 106 -17.08 0.07 7.12
N GLU A 107 -18.22 0.66 6.74
CA GLU A 107 -18.41 1.26 5.41
C GLU A 107 -17.35 2.32 5.04
N TYR A 108 -16.73 2.96 6.03
CA TYR A 108 -15.79 4.07 5.83
C TYR A 108 -14.39 3.80 6.36
N GLU A 109 -14.21 2.90 7.33
CA GLU A 109 -12.92 2.65 7.99
C GLU A 109 -12.74 1.18 8.36
N SER A 110 -11.51 0.69 8.26
CA SER A 110 -11.11 -0.59 8.85
C SER A 110 -10.28 -0.33 10.10
N TYR A 111 -10.67 -0.87 11.25
CA TYR A 111 -9.88 -0.77 12.49
C TYR A 111 -9.51 -2.16 13.01
N VAL A 112 -8.35 -2.23 13.66
CA VAL A 112 -7.84 -3.48 14.24
C VAL A 112 -8.22 -3.52 15.71
N SER A 113 -9.01 -4.52 16.09
CA SER A 113 -9.32 -4.88 17.48
C SER A 113 -8.63 -6.20 17.81
N ALA A 114 -7.35 -6.12 18.17
CA ALA A 114 -6.52 -7.27 18.49
C ALA A 114 -6.34 -7.47 20.00
N ASP A 115 -6.16 -8.73 20.42
CA ASP A 115 -5.76 -9.08 21.79
C ASP A 115 -4.39 -8.45 22.12
N PRO A 116 -4.24 -7.71 23.23
CA PRO A 116 -2.98 -7.11 23.63
C PRO A 116 -1.80 -8.09 23.71
N ASN A 117 -2.04 -9.34 24.13
CA ASN A 117 -1.00 -10.37 24.19
C ASN A 117 -0.51 -10.73 22.79
N PHE A 118 -1.43 -10.85 21.84
CA PHE A 118 -1.09 -11.13 20.44
C PHE A 118 -0.30 -9.98 19.80
N VAL A 119 -0.68 -8.72 20.08
CA VAL A 119 0.08 -7.55 19.63
C VAL A 119 1.50 -7.59 20.20
N GLN A 120 1.66 -7.91 21.48
CA GLN A 120 2.97 -8.00 22.12
C GLN A 120 3.84 -9.11 21.48
N GLU A 121 3.27 -10.27 21.18
CA GLU A 121 3.96 -11.37 20.49
C GLU A 121 4.47 -10.97 19.11
N ILE A 122 3.65 -10.25 18.32
CA ILE A 122 4.05 -9.73 17.00
C ILE A 122 5.20 -8.73 17.17
N VAL A 123 5.08 -7.76 18.07
CA VAL A 123 6.10 -6.73 18.29
C VAL A 123 7.45 -7.36 18.64
N VAL A 124 7.46 -8.34 19.54
CA VAL A 124 8.69 -9.07 19.92
C VAL A 124 9.27 -9.83 18.74
N SER A 125 8.43 -10.47 17.93
CA SER A 125 8.87 -11.25 16.75
C SER A 125 9.44 -10.36 15.66
N VAL A 126 8.79 -9.23 15.37
CA VAL A 126 9.28 -8.22 14.42
C VAL A 126 10.60 -7.62 14.90
N GLN A 127 10.74 -7.31 16.20
CA GLN A 127 11.99 -6.79 16.73
C GLN A 127 13.15 -7.78 16.57
N LYS A 128 12.91 -9.07 16.79
CA LYS A 128 13.92 -10.13 16.55
C LYS A 128 14.32 -10.20 15.07
N PHE A 129 13.36 -10.09 14.17
CA PHE A 129 13.62 -10.06 12.73
C PHE A 129 14.47 -8.85 12.33
N VAL A 130 14.09 -7.64 12.76
CA VAL A 130 14.85 -6.41 12.52
C VAL A 130 16.29 -6.51 13.04
N ASN A 131 16.46 -7.06 14.25
CA ASN A 131 17.79 -7.26 14.86
C ASN A 131 18.65 -8.29 14.11
N THR A 132 18.05 -9.17 13.30
CA THR A 132 18.76 -10.15 12.46
C THR A 132 19.22 -9.54 11.13
N CYS A 133 18.43 -8.61 10.58
CA CYS A 133 18.74 -7.91 9.33
C CYS A 133 19.76 -6.78 9.51
N THR A 134 19.65 -6.00 10.59
CA THR A 134 20.44 -4.79 10.82
C THR A 134 21.96 -5.04 10.81
N PRO A 135 22.51 -6.07 11.50
CA PRO A 135 23.95 -6.35 11.49
C PRO A 135 24.48 -6.76 10.11
N LYS A 136 23.60 -7.23 9.21
CA LYS A 136 23.94 -7.65 7.85
C LYS A 136 23.81 -6.52 6.83
N GLY A 137 23.43 -5.31 7.27
CA GLY A 137 23.14 -4.18 6.38
C GLY A 137 21.88 -4.37 5.52
N LEU A 138 21.07 -5.38 5.81
CA LEU A 138 19.85 -5.68 5.06
C LEU A 138 18.69 -4.82 5.57
N GLN A 139 17.91 -4.27 4.63
CA GLN A 139 16.68 -3.59 4.98
C GLN A 139 15.61 -4.63 5.36
N PRO A 140 15.02 -4.56 6.57
CA PRO A 140 13.99 -5.51 6.97
C PRO A 140 12.70 -5.23 6.21
N ILE A 141 12.24 -6.24 5.46
CA ILE A 141 10.98 -6.20 4.71
C ILE A 141 10.14 -7.37 5.20
N ILE A 142 8.88 -7.10 5.52
CA ILE A 142 7.91 -8.13 5.87
C ILE A 142 6.95 -8.26 4.70
N LEU A 143 6.71 -9.49 4.28
CA LEU A 143 5.75 -9.83 3.24
C LEU A 143 4.56 -10.55 3.86
N ASP A 144 3.37 -10.06 3.52
CA ASP A 144 2.08 -10.58 3.93
C ASP A 144 1.23 -10.97 2.70
N LEU A 145 0.35 -11.96 2.85
CA LEU A 145 -0.54 -12.41 1.79
C LEU A 145 -1.81 -11.55 1.75
N TYR A 146 -1.75 -10.42 1.05
CA TYR A 146 -2.90 -9.52 0.84
C TYR A 146 -4.08 -10.19 0.09
N GLN A 147 -3.82 -11.24 -0.70
CA GLN A 147 -4.80 -11.78 -1.67
C GLN A 147 -5.89 -12.70 -1.09
N ARG A 148 -5.87 -13.05 0.19
CA ARG A 148 -6.91 -13.94 0.75
C ARG A 148 -8.25 -13.24 1.02
N LEU A 149 -8.28 -11.90 1.00
CA LEU A 149 -9.45 -11.08 1.35
C LEU A 149 -10.37 -10.71 0.16
N LEU A 150 -10.00 -11.03 -1.08
CA LEU A 150 -10.77 -10.64 -2.29
C LEU A 150 -11.47 -11.82 -3.00
N HIS A 151 -11.33 -13.05 -2.47
CA HIS A 151 -11.88 -14.27 -3.07
C HIS A 151 -12.65 -15.15 -2.06
N THR A 152 -13.45 -14.55 -1.20
CA THR A 152 -14.57 -15.24 -0.54
C THR A 152 -15.82 -14.38 -0.71
#